data_AF-A0A562M7R7-F1
#
_entry.id   AF-A0A562M7R7-F1
#
_cell.length_a   1.000
_cell.length_b   1.000
_cell.length_c   1.000
_cell.angle_alpha   90.00
_cell.angle_beta   90.00
_cell.angle_gamma   90.00
#
_symmetry.space_group_name_H-M   'P 1'
#
loop_
_entity.id
_entity.type
_entity.pdbx_description
1 polymer ?
#
loop_
_entity_poly.entity_id
_entity_poly.type
_entity_poly.pdbx_seq_one_letter_code
_entity_poly.pdbx_strand_id
1 'polypeptide(L)'
;MFIALLGLGFSACKKEEAVKPKEETIVIDGEEFGKDFVYTTTSKILNIPKDSIHYNSKTHTLNIDYLNFSMNMDKFATDLRTAKAGKLWK
;
A
#
# COMPACT_ATOMS: atom_id res chain seq x y z
N MET A 1 -4.72 36.52 50.07
CA MET A 1 -3.38 36.37 50.68
C MET A 1 -3.05 34.87 50.66
N PHE A 2 -1.98 34.46 49.97
CA PHE A 2 -1.56 33.04 49.73
C PHE A 2 -2.57 32.24 48.85
N ILE A 3 -2.17 31.58 47.74
CA ILE A 3 -1.35 30.35 47.54
C ILE A 3 -2.12 29.09 48.01
N ALA A 4 -2.27 27.98 47.27
CA ALA A 4 -2.10 27.61 45.84
C ALA A 4 -2.87 26.27 45.59
N LEU A 5 -2.76 25.43 44.54
CA LEU A 5 -1.88 25.30 43.36
C LEU A 5 -2.62 24.49 42.23
N LEU A 6 -1.93 24.21 41.12
CA LEU A 6 -2.24 23.32 39.97
C LEU A 6 -3.05 22.04 40.27
N GLY A 7 -4.07 21.78 39.45
CA GLY A 7 -4.70 20.47 39.27
C GLY A 7 -4.75 20.08 37.78
N LEU A 8 -3.82 19.24 37.33
CA LEU A 8 -3.74 18.76 35.94
C LEU A 8 -4.77 17.66 35.66
N GLY A 9 -6.04 18.06 35.52
CA GLY A 9 -7.13 17.18 35.09
C GLY A 9 -7.07 16.93 33.59
N PHE A 10 -6.46 15.82 33.17
CA PHE A 10 -6.38 15.42 31.77
C PHE A 10 -7.78 15.17 31.18
N SER A 11 -8.35 16.17 30.50
CA SER A 11 -9.40 15.93 29.50
C SER A 11 -8.80 15.05 28.42
N ALA A 12 -9.10 13.75 28.49
CA ALA A 12 -8.57 12.76 27.59
C ALA A 12 -9.04 13.06 26.16
N CYS A 13 -8.18 13.74 25.40
CA CYS A 13 -8.26 13.74 23.95
C CYS A 13 -8.12 12.28 23.53
N LYS A 14 -9.26 11.63 23.27
CA LYS A 14 -9.33 10.42 22.50
C LYS A 14 -8.79 10.77 21.11
N LYS A 15 -7.47 10.64 20.97
CA LYS A 15 -6.91 10.05 19.77
C LYS A 15 -7.58 8.69 19.66
N GLU A 16 -8.65 8.63 18.88
CA GLU A 16 -8.83 7.48 18.03
C GLU A 16 -7.54 7.38 17.24
N GLU A 17 -6.65 6.49 17.68
CA GLU A 17 -5.68 5.90 16.78
C GLU A 17 -6.52 5.19 15.74
N ALA A 18 -6.82 5.92 14.66
CA ALA A 18 -7.46 5.40 13.47
C ALA A 18 -6.59 4.23 13.03
N VAL A 19 -7.04 3.02 13.35
CA VAL A 19 -6.31 1.78 13.15
C VAL A 19 -6.06 1.71 11.65
N LYS A 20 -4.86 2.10 11.23
CA LYS A 20 -4.48 2.12 9.82
C LYS A 20 -4.82 0.73 9.29
N PRO A 21 -5.68 0.62 8.25
CA PRO A 21 -6.07 -0.69 7.74
C PRO A 21 -4.78 -1.41 7.38
N LYS A 22 -4.52 -2.53 8.07
CA LYS A 22 -3.20 -3.18 8.15
C LYS A 22 -2.70 -3.39 6.72
N GLU A 23 -1.76 -2.56 6.28
CA GLU A 23 -1.42 -2.43 4.87
C GLU A 23 -0.96 -3.79 4.36
N GLU A 24 -1.80 -4.43 3.54
CA GLU A 24 -1.49 -5.77 3.07
C GLU A 24 -0.28 -5.70 2.14
N THR A 25 0.79 -6.41 2.45
CA THR A 25 1.99 -6.45 1.62
C THR A 25 2.03 -7.68 0.71
N ILE A 26 2.78 -7.53 -0.38
CA ILE A 26 3.24 -8.58 -1.27
C ILE A 26 4.75 -8.67 -1.07
N VAL A 27 5.24 -9.85 -0.73
CA VAL A 27 6.68 -10.15 -0.66
C VAL A 27 7.13 -10.65 -2.03
N ILE A 28 8.16 -10.04 -2.63
CA ILE A 28 8.75 -10.46 -3.91
C ILE A 28 10.28 -10.44 -3.78
N ASP A 29 10.94 -11.56 -4.03
CA ASP A 29 12.37 -11.79 -3.73
C ASP A 29 12.79 -11.45 -2.28
N GLY A 30 11.85 -11.44 -1.33
CA GLY A 30 12.08 -10.98 0.05
C GLY A 30 11.94 -9.47 0.28
N GLU A 31 11.62 -8.69 -0.74
CA GLU A 31 11.27 -7.26 -0.61
C GLU A 31 9.75 -7.09 -0.44
N GLU A 32 9.34 -6.26 0.52
CA GLU A 32 7.91 -5.94 0.73
C GLU A 32 7.45 -4.74 -0.12
N PHE A 33 6.27 -4.91 -0.72
CA PHE A 33 5.52 -3.89 -1.45
C PHE A 33 4.07 -3.85 -0.95
N GLY A 34 3.52 -2.69 -0.60
CA GLY A 34 2.10 -2.58 -0.27
C GLY A 34 1.20 -2.89 -1.48
N LYS A 35 0.12 -3.66 -1.30
CA LYS A 35 -0.81 -4.03 -2.38
C LYS A 35 -1.34 -2.82 -3.14
N ASP A 36 -1.73 -1.74 -2.44
CA ASP A 36 -2.24 -0.53 -3.10
C ASP A 36 -1.17 0.17 -3.95
N PHE A 37 0.11 0.13 -3.56
CA PHE A 37 1.21 0.62 -4.41
C PHE A 37 1.35 -0.23 -5.68
N VAL A 38 1.27 -1.56 -5.57
CA VAL A 38 1.32 -2.47 -6.72
C VAL A 38 0.13 -2.25 -7.65
N TYR A 39 -1.09 -2.21 -7.11
CA TYR A 39 -2.33 -2.00 -7.87
C TYR A 39 -2.36 -0.61 -8.52
N THR A 40 -2.03 0.46 -7.79
CA THR A 40 -1.98 1.83 -8.32
C THR A 40 -0.86 1.99 -9.37
N THR A 41 0.29 1.35 -9.20
CA THR A 41 1.38 1.36 -10.21
C THR A 41 0.95 0.64 -11.48
N THR A 42 0.39 -0.56 -11.37
CA THR A 42 -0.11 -1.36 -12.50
C THR A 42 -1.25 -0.65 -13.24
N SER A 43 -2.20 -0.10 -12.48
CA SER A 43 -3.34 0.69 -12.98
C SER A 43 -2.86 1.86 -13.85
N LYS A 44 -1.82 2.59 -13.42
CA LYS A 44 -1.25 3.70 -14.19
C LYS A 44 -0.43 3.24 -15.40
N ILE A 45 0.38 2.18 -15.26
CA ILE A 45 1.20 1.64 -16.36
C ILE A 45 0.32 1.13 -17.52
N LEU A 46 -0.79 0.46 -17.20
CA LEU A 46 -1.71 -0.12 -18.20
C LEU A 46 -2.90 0.80 -18.53
N ASN A 47 -3.05 1.93 -17.83
CA ASN A 47 -4.18 2.86 -17.93
C ASN A 47 -5.57 2.18 -17.75
N ILE A 48 -5.70 1.40 -16.68
CA ILE A 48 -6.90 0.61 -16.33
C ILE A 48 -7.37 0.90 -14.89
N PRO A 49 -8.64 0.63 -14.52
CA PRO A 49 -9.12 0.75 -13.14
C PRO A 49 -8.36 -0.18 -12.19
N LYS A 50 -7.87 0.33 -11.05
CA LYS A 50 -7.14 -0.49 -10.06
C LYS A 50 -7.98 -1.62 -9.48
N ASP A 51 -9.30 -1.45 -9.45
CA ASP A 51 -10.26 -2.42 -8.92
C ASP A 51 -10.49 -3.63 -9.87
N SER A 52 -9.82 -3.64 -11.02
CA SER A 52 -9.72 -4.80 -11.94
C SER A 52 -8.42 -5.59 -11.77
N ILE A 53 -7.63 -5.30 -10.71
CA ILE A 53 -6.27 -5.80 -10.51
C ILE A 53 -6.19 -6.57 -9.19
N HIS A 54 -5.94 -7.88 -9.27
CA HIS A 54 -6.06 -8.80 -8.15
C HIS A 54 -4.80 -9.66 -7.99
N TYR A 55 -4.09 -9.52 -6.87
CA TYR A 55 -2.93 -10.37 -6.56
C TYR A 55 -3.36 -11.74 -6.00
N ASN A 56 -2.98 -12.81 -6.68
CA ASN A 56 -3.15 -14.19 -6.22
C ASN A 56 -1.87 -14.70 -5.56
N SER A 57 -1.89 -14.83 -4.23
CA SER A 57 -0.77 -15.31 -3.43
C SER A 57 -0.44 -16.80 -3.60
N LYS A 58 -1.33 -17.61 -4.18
CA LYS A 58 -1.08 -19.05 -4.42
C LYS A 58 -0.24 -19.30 -5.67
N THR A 59 -0.40 -18.44 -6.69
CA THR A 59 0.30 -18.53 -7.99
C THR A 59 1.39 -17.49 -8.16
N HIS A 60 1.49 -16.54 -7.21
CA HIS A 60 2.34 -15.36 -7.29
C HIS A 60 2.14 -14.54 -8.59
N THR A 61 0.86 -14.34 -8.95
CA THR A 61 0.45 -13.61 -10.15
C THR A 61 -0.41 -12.39 -9.82
N LEU A 62 -0.31 -11.35 -10.64
CA LEU A 62 -1.27 -10.26 -10.71
C LEU A 62 -2.25 -10.56 -11.84
N ASN A 63 -3.51 -10.79 -11.50
CA ASN A 63 -4.59 -10.94 -12.47
C ASN A 63 -5.13 -9.56 -12.82
N ILE A 64 -5.41 -9.34 -14.10
CA ILE A 64 -5.89 -8.08 -14.66
C ILE A 64 -7.15 -8.42 -15.45
N ASP A 65 -8.29 -8.34 -14.78
CA ASP A 65 -9.56 -8.88 -15.28
C ASP A 65 -10.07 -8.11 -16.50
N TYR A 66 -9.78 -6.80 -16.56
CA TYR A 66 -10.11 -5.92 -17.69
C TYR A 66 -9.42 -6.34 -19.01
N LEU A 67 -8.25 -6.99 -18.93
CA LEU A 67 -7.49 -7.47 -20.09
C LEU A 67 -7.55 -9.00 -20.25
N ASN A 68 -8.26 -9.70 -19.35
CA ASN A 68 -8.25 -11.17 -19.23
C ASN A 68 -6.83 -11.77 -19.25
N PHE A 69 -5.91 -11.15 -18.50
CA PHE A 69 -4.48 -11.44 -18.51
C PHE A 69 -3.93 -11.58 -17.08
N SER A 70 -2.93 -12.45 -16.90
CA SER A 70 -2.21 -12.62 -15.63
C SER A 70 -0.71 -12.43 -15.84
N MET A 71 -0.10 -11.52 -15.08
CA MET A 71 1.35 -11.34 -15.05
C MET A 71 1.97 -12.07 -13.85
N ASN A 72 3.19 -12.56 -14.00
CA ASN A 72 3.97 -13.13 -12.90
C ASN A 72 4.66 -11.99 -12.12
N MET A 73 4.58 -12.03 -10.79
CA MET A 73 5.08 -10.94 -9.92
C MET A 73 6.60 -10.86 -9.87
N ASP A 74 7.33 -11.98 -9.96
CA ASP A 74 8.82 -11.99 -9.93
C ASP A 74 9.39 -11.16 -11.09
N LYS A 75 8.81 -11.30 -12.30
CA LYS A 75 9.19 -10.49 -13.46
C LYS A 75 8.83 -9.01 -13.27
N PHE A 76 7.61 -8.74 -12.79
CA PHE A 76 7.10 -7.37 -12.59
C PHE A 76 7.78 -6.63 -11.42
N ALA A 77 8.48 -7.34 -10.54
CA ALA A 77 9.27 -6.76 -9.46
C ALA A 77 10.28 -5.71 -9.96
N THR A 78 10.83 -5.88 -11.17
CA THR A 78 11.77 -4.93 -11.79
C THR A 78 11.10 -3.58 -12.09
N ASP A 79 9.87 -3.60 -12.61
CA ASP A 79 9.10 -2.40 -12.89
C ASP A 79 8.62 -1.72 -11.59
N LEU A 80 8.19 -2.52 -10.61
CA LEU A 80 7.82 -2.03 -9.28
C LEU A 80 9.00 -1.37 -8.55
N ARG A 81 10.20 -1.95 -8.61
CA ARG A 81 11.45 -1.33 -8.10
C ARG A 81 11.78 -0.03 -8.83
N THR A 82 11.57 0.01 -10.14
CA THR A 82 11.79 1.21 -10.97
C THR A 82 10.78 2.33 -10.66
N ALA A 83 9.52 1.98 -10.40
CA ALA A 83 8.49 2.91 -9.90
C ALA A 83 8.79 3.41 -8.49
N LYS A 84 9.19 2.51 -7.57
CA LYS A 84 9.56 2.80 -6.18
C LYS A 84 10.78 3.72 -6.10
N ALA A 85 11.72 3.58 -7.04
CA ALA A 85 12.86 4.47 -7.23
C ALA A 85 12.52 5.82 -7.92
N GLY A 86 11.25 6.11 -8.21
CA GLY A 86 10.80 7.36 -8.83
C GLY A 86 11.26 7.56 -10.28
N LYS A 87 11.67 6.50 -10.98
CA LYS A 87 12.19 6.55 -12.37
C LYS A 87 11.12 6.37 -13.45
N LEU A 88 9.95 5.84 -13.09
CA LEU A 88 8.84 5.55 -14.02
C LEU A 88 7.89 6.76 -14.21
N TRP A 89 8.20 7.91 -13.59
CA TRP A 89 7.36 9.12 -13.57
C TRP A 89 8.18 10.41 -13.83
N LYS A 90 9.23 10.33 -14.66
CA LYS A 90 10.13 11.42 -15.04
C LYS A 90 10.29 11.51 -16.54
#